data_AF-A0A836TDF1-F1
#
_entry.id   AF-A0A836TDF1-F1
#
_cell.length_a   1.000
_cell.length_b   1.000
_cell.length_c   1.000
_cell.angle_alpha   90.00
_cell.angle_beta   90.00
_cell.angle_gamma   90.00
#
_symmetry.space_group_name_H-M   'P 1'
#
loop_
_entity.id
_entity.type
_entity.pdbx_description
1 polymer ?
#
loop_
_entity_poly.entity_id
_entity_poly.type
_entity_poly.pdbx_seq_one_letter_code
_entity_poly.pdbx_strand_id
1 'polypeptide(L)'
;MFGTALNVISGSWLLKTELAYLDGLKYTSTQDKLYSRIDALIGVEYNGIADTLISYDISLRHLNNYDTRLLNEFNPLEKDTYQQAFRISTDFVNDTINANYLISLFGKKLSEGGFQRVWIKYDLADGINVNVGVVDYIGGSTLFDTVKDSDMIFADISYSF
;
A
#
# COMPACT_ATOMS: atom_id res chain seq x y z
N MET A 1 7.14 20.61 -7.50
CA MET A 1 6.19 19.64 -6.90
C MET A 1 5.02 20.36 -6.26
N PHE A 2 3.79 19.91 -6.53
CA PHE A 2 2.57 20.35 -5.83
C PHE A 2 1.67 19.14 -5.59
N GLY A 3 0.86 19.18 -4.53
CA GLY A 3 -0.06 18.10 -4.21
C GLY A 3 -1.23 18.59 -3.37
N THR A 4 -2.33 17.85 -3.44
CA THR A 4 -3.56 18.11 -2.68
C THR A 4 -4.14 16.79 -2.19
N ALA A 5 -4.78 16.83 -1.03
CA ALA A 5 -5.50 15.71 -0.46
C ALA A 5 -6.85 16.21 0.07
N LEU A 6 -7.90 15.41 -0.10
CA LEU A 6 -9.24 15.73 0.34
C LEU A 6 -9.88 14.49 0.95
N ASN A 7 -10.37 14.67 2.18
CA ASN A 7 -11.07 13.66 2.96
C ASN A 7 -12.49 14.13 3.26
N VAL A 8 -13.48 13.32 2.93
CA VAL A 8 -14.90 13.62 3.14
C VAL A 8 -15.52 12.52 3.96
N ILE A 9 -16.04 12.88 5.14
CA ILE A 9 -16.72 11.95 6.04
C ILE A 9 -18.23 12.12 5.85
N SER A 10 -18.94 11.01 5.71
CA SER A 10 -20.40 10.97 5.65
C SER A 10 -20.93 9.72 6.36
N GLY A 11 -21.48 9.93 7.56
CA GLY A 11 -21.91 8.82 8.42
C GLY A 11 -20.72 7.91 8.76
N SER A 12 -20.87 6.61 8.46
CA SER A 12 -19.83 5.60 8.67
C SER A 12 -18.85 5.45 7.50
N TRP A 13 -18.85 6.38 6.54
CA TRP A 13 -17.99 6.34 5.38
C TRP A 13 -16.98 7.49 5.41
N LEU A 14 -15.73 7.19 5.06
CA LEU A 14 -14.70 8.17 4.77
C LEU A 14 -14.23 7.96 3.32
N LEU A 15 -14.39 8.98 2.48
CA LEU A 15 -13.79 9.05 1.16
C LEU A 15 -12.46 9.80 1.26
N LYS A 16 -11.38 9.19 0.75
CA LYS A 16 -10.03 9.73 0.69
C LYS A 16 -9.64 9.95 -0.75
N THR A 17 -9.06 11.10 -1.06
CA THR A 17 -8.52 11.37 -2.40
C THR A 17 -7.22 12.12 -2.29
N GLU A 18 -6.24 11.77 -3.11
CA GLU A 18 -4.96 12.47 -3.20
C GLU A 18 -4.57 12.67 -4.66
N LEU A 19 -3.93 13.78 -4.95
CA LEU A 19 -3.36 14.08 -6.27
C LEU A 19 -2.06 14.86 -6.08
N ALA A 20 -0.99 14.39 -6.68
CA ALA A 20 0.32 15.02 -6.64
C ALA A 20 0.94 15.08 -8.03
N TYR A 21 1.61 16.19 -8.32
CA TYR A 21 2.44 16.40 -9.49
C TYR A 21 3.88 16.64 -9.05
N LEU A 22 4.77 15.77 -9.51
CA LEU A 22 6.20 15.85 -9.30
C LEU A 22 6.87 16.24 -10.61
N ASP A 23 7.83 17.15 -10.55
CA ASP A 23 8.63 17.61 -11.67
C ASP A 23 10.13 17.55 -11.33
N GLY A 24 10.96 17.57 -12.37
CA GLY A 24 12.42 17.54 -12.22
C GLY A 24 12.98 16.16 -11.86
N LEU A 25 12.24 15.09 -12.13
CA LEU A 25 12.69 13.72 -11.88
C LEU A 25 13.78 13.33 -12.88
N LYS A 26 14.85 12.69 -12.37
CA LYS A 26 15.97 12.17 -13.17
C LYS A 26 16.10 10.68 -12.92
N TYR A 27 16.45 9.96 -13.97
CA TYR A 27 16.63 8.51 -13.96
C TYR A 27 17.98 8.13 -14.55
N THR A 28 18.52 6.99 -14.14
CA THR A 28 19.89 6.56 -14.46
C THR A 28 20.05 6.23 -15.95
N SER A 29 19.03 5.64 -16.55
CA SER A 29 18.93 5.24 -17.96
C SER A 29 18.76 6.42 -18.93
N THR A 30 18.35 7.59 -18.41
CA THR A 30 18.02 8.79 -19.19
C THR A 30 18.51 10.06 -18.49
N GLN A 31 19.82 10.13 -18.22
CA GLN A 31 20.44 11.26 -17.51
C GLN A 31 20.30 12.60 -18.27
N ASP A 32 20.02 12.53 -19.57
CA ASP A 32 19.82 13.65 -20.47
C ASP A 32 18.43 14.32 -20.35
N LYS A 33 17.51 13.74 -19.59
CA LYS A 33 16.10 14.17 -19.54
C LYS A 33 15.62 14.46 -18.12
N LEU A 34 14.63 15.36 -18.05
CA LEU A 34 13.81 15.60 -16.87
C LEU A 34 12.41 15.08 -17.12
N TYR A 35 11.87 14.38 -16.14
CA TYR A 35 10.51 13.83 -16.18
C TYR A 35 9.61 14.54 -15.19
N SER A 36 8.32 14.47 -15.46
CA SER A 36 7.29 14.76 -14.48
C SER A 36 6.37 13.56 -14.31
N ARG A 37 5.72 13.49 -13.16
CA ARG A 37 4.90 12.36 -12.73
C ARG A 37 3.65 12.87 -12.05
N ILE A 38 2.53 12.21 -12.33
CA ILE A 38 1.27 12.41 -11.62
C ILE A 38 1.05 11.18 -10.76
N ASP A 39 0.88 11.37 -9.46
CA ASP A 39 0.42 10.33 -8.54
C ASP A 39 -1.01 10.69 -8.11
N ALA A 40 -1.93 9.74 -8.17
CA ALA A 40 -3.33 9.92 -7.77
C ALA A 40 -3.78 8.73 -6.91
N LEU A 41 -4.62 9.00 -5.90
CA LEU A 41 -5.23 7.99 -5.05
C LEU A 41 -6.71 8.31 -4.85
N ILE A 42 -7.54 7.26 -4.88
CA ILE A 42 -8.93 7.31 -4.44
C ILE A 42 -9.13 6.13 -3.50
N GLY A 43 -9.68 6.40 -2.33
CA GLY A 43 -9.84 5.44 -1.26
C GLY A 43 -11.17 5.59 -0.54
N VAL A 44 -11.70 4.49 -0.03
CA VAL A 44 -12.88 4.47 0.82
C VAL A 44 -12.61 3.69 2.09
N GLU A 45 -13.15 4.18 3.19
CA GLU A 45 -13.13 3.53 4.50
C GLU A 45 -14.56 3.44 5.02
N TYR A 46 -14.90 2.29 5.60
CA TYR A 46 -16.19 2.01 6.20
C TYR A 46 -16.01 1.47 7.61
N ASN A 47 -16.65 2.13 8.58
CA ASN A 47 -16.61 1.78 10.00
C ASN A 47 -18.01 1.58 10.60
N GLY A 48 -18.98 1.16 9.77
CA GLY A 48 -20.37 0.96 10.22
C GLY A 48 -20.64 -0.38 10.91
N ILE A 49 -19.64 -1.26 10.95
CA ILE A 49 -19.67 -2.51 11.71
C ILE A 49 -18.92 -2.25 13.01
N ALA A 50 -19.50 -2.65 14.14
CA ALA A 50 -18.89 -2.48 15.45
C ALA A 50 -17.46 -3.04 15.46
N ASP A 51 -16.53 -2.23 15.97
CA ASP A 51 -15.13 -2.57 16.16
C ASP A 51 -14.41 -2.99 14.87
N THR A 52 -14.97 -2.68 13.68
CA THR A 52 -14.44 -3.12 12.39
C THR A 52 -14.30 -1.96 11.41
N LEU A 53 -13.08 -1.80 10.88
CA LEU A 53 -12.75 -0.89 9.80
C LEU A 53 -12.43 -1.68 8.54
N ILE A 54 -13.11 -1.35 7.43
CA ILE A 54 -12.83 -1.89 6.11
C ILE A 54 -12.34 -0.75 5.23
N SER A 55 -11.21 -0.92 4.54
CA SER A 55 -10.70 0.06 3.60
C SER A 55 -10.40 -0.54 2.24
N TYR A 56 -10.56 0.28 1.21
CA TYR A 56 -10.18 -0.06 -0.15
C TYR A 56 -9.64 1.16 -0.86
N ASP A 57 -8.39 1.08 -1.32
CA ASP A 57 -7.65 2.17 -1.94
C ASP A 57 -7.16 1.75 -3.33
N ILE A 58 -7.28 2.64 -4.31
CA ILE A 58 -6.71 2.52 -5.65
C ILE A 58 -5.78 3.69 -5.87
N SER A 59 -4.55 3.43 -6.29
CA SER A 59 -3.59 4.45 -6.71
C SER A 59 -3.12 4.24 -8.15
N LEU A 60 -2.84 5.37 -8.81
CA LEU A 60 -2.28 5.46 -10.15
C LEU A 60 -1.06 6.36 -10.11
N ARG A 61 0.02 5.90 -10.72
CA ARG A 61 1.20 6.69 -11.04
C ARG A 61 1.35 6.76 -12.55
N HIS A 62 1.42 7.97 -13.10
CA HIS A 62 1.62 8.23 -14.52
C HIS A 62 2.90 9.03 -14.76
N LEU A 63 3.83 8.50 -15.57
CA LEU A 63 5.02 9.21 -16.01
C LEU A 63 4.75 9.97 -17.31
N ASN A 64 4.86 11.30 -17.25
CA ASN A 64 4.75 12.16 -18.42
C ASN A 64 6.00 12.04 -19.29
N ASN A 65 5.85 12.22 -20.61
CA ASN A 65 6.94 12.13 -21.60
C ASN A 65 7.75 10.82 -21.50
N TYR A 66 7.03 9.71 -21.30
CA TYR A 66 7.61 8.38 -21.10
C TYR A 66 8.62 7.98 -22.19
N ASP A 67 9.72 7.39 -21.76
CA ASP A 67 10.81 6.90 -22.61
C ASP A 67 11.02 5.41 -22.28
N THR A 68 11.05 4.55 -23.30
CA THR A 68 11.16 3.10 -23.11
C THR A 68 12.50 2.69 -22.49
N ARG A 69 13.53 3.55 -22.55
CA ARG A 69 14.81 3.34 -21.84
C ARG A 69 14.63 3.20 -20.33
N LEU A 70 13.54 3.75 -19.75
CA LEU A 70 13.21 3.65 -18.34
C LEU A 70 12.92 2.21 -17.87
N LEU A 71 12.63 1.29 -18.80
CA LEU A 71 12.52 -0.14 -18.48
C LEU A 71 13.87 -0.77 -18.14
N ASN A 72 14.98 -0.12 -18.49
CA ASN A 72 16.35 -0.57 -18.17
C ASN A 72 16.86 -0.02 -16.83
N GLU A 73 16.04 0.71 -16.08
CA GLU A 73 16.35 1.00 -14.69
C GLU A 73 16.52 -0.30 -13.89
N PHE A 74 17.30 -0.24 -12.80
CA PHE A 74 17.44 -1.39 -11.91
C PHE A 74 16.08 -1.93 -11.43
N ASN A 75 15.15 -1.00 -11.18
CA ASN A 75 13.74 -1.31 -11.02
C ASN A 75 12.97 -0.76 -12.23
N PRO A 76 12.52 -1.61 -13.17
CA PRO A 76 11.86 -1.18 -14.39
C PRO A 76 10.68 -0.26 -14.12
N LEU A 77 10.70 0.94 -14.72
CA LEU A 77 9.65 1.92 -14.55
C LEU A 77 8.69 1.87 -15.72
N GLU A 78 7.47 1.42 -15.46
CA GLU A 78 6.39 1.49 -16.44
C GLU A 78 5.80 2.90 -16.52
N LYS A 79 5.14 3.19 -17.66
CA LYS A 79 4.47 4.48 -17.87
C LYS A 79 3.35 4.72 -16.88
N ASP A 80 2.53 3.69 -16.67
CA ASP A 80 1.34 3.69 -15.83
C ASP A 80 1.47 2.55 -14.82
N THR A 81 1.56 2.87 -13.54
CA THR A 81 1.57 1.87 -12.48
C THR A 81 0.30 1.99 -11.66
N TYR A 82 -0.46 0.91 -11.57
CA TYR A 82 -1.64 0.80 -10.74
C TYR A 82 -1.33 -0.02 -9.50
N GLN A 83 -1.86 0.40 -8.35
CA GLN A 83 -1.83 -0.39 -7.13
C GLN A 83 -3.21 -0.33 -6.48
N GLN A 84 -3.67 -1.46 -5.98
CA GLN A 84 -4.92 -1.57 -5.24
C GLN A 84 -4.60 -2.18 -3.89
N ALA A 85 -5.24 -1.68 -2.84
CA ALA A 85 -5.05 -2.17 -1.48
C ALA A 85 -6.42 -2.36 -0.82
N PHE A 86 -6.64 -3.53 -0.25
CA PHE A 86 -7.80 -3.83 0.57
C PHE A 86 -7.33 -4.16 1.99
N ARG A 87 -7.96 -3.55 2.98
CA ARG A 87 -7.67 -3.81 4.39
C ARG A 87 -8.95 -4.06 5.17
N ILE A 88 -8.86 -4.95 6.14
CA ILE A 88 -9.84 -5.05 7.22
C ILE A 88 -9.10 -5.12 8.55
N SER A 89 -9.60 -4.37 9.52
CA SER A 89 -9.12 -4.35 10.90
C SER A 89 -10.30 -4.52 11.83
N THR A 90 -10.21 -5.47 12.76
CA THR A 90 -11.25 -5.71 13.76
C THR A 90 -10.65 -5.84 15.15
N ASP A 91 -11.25 -5.14 16.10
CA ASP A 91 -10.90 -5.18 17.50
C ASP A 91 -11.82 -6.14 18.26
N PHE A 92 -11.24 -6.89 19.19
CA PHE A 92 -11.93 -7.90 19.99
C PHE A 92 -11.52 -7.76 21.46
N VAL A 93 -12.41 -8.22 22.34
CA VAL A 93 -12.15 -8.30 23.79
C VAL A 93 -11.77 -6.92 24.35
N ASN A 94 -12.63 -5.91 24.14
CA ASN A 94 -12.40 -4.53 24.56
C ASN A 94 -11.04 -4.01 24.07
N ASP A 95 -10.79 -4.13 22.76
CA ASP A 95 -9.58 -3.68 22.06
C ASP A 95 -8.27 -4.38 22.47
N THR A 96 -8.34 -5.44 23.28
CA THR A 96 -7.15 -6.19 23.71
C THR A 96 -6.54 -7.01 22.56
N ILE A 97 -7.36 -7.47 21.61
CA ILE A 97 -6.93 -8.23 20.42
C ILE A 97 -7.32 -7.44 19.19
N ASN A 98 -6.33 -7.04 18.38
CA ASN A 98 -6.54 -6.31 17.13
C ASN A 98 -6.14 -7.23 15.98
N ALA A 99 -7.10 -7.77 15.24
CA ALA A 99 -6.84 -8.60 14.07
C ALA A 99 -6.84 -7.74 12.80
N ASN A 100 -5.88 -8.00 11.92
CA ASN A 100 -5.69 -7.22 10.71
C ASN A 100 -5.42 -8.13 9.52
N TYR A 101 -5.99 -7.74 8.39
CA TYR A 101 -5.67 -8.29 7.08
C TYR A 101 -5.47 -7.16 6.08
N LEU A 102 -4.43 -7.28 5.26
CA LEU A 102 -4.12 -6.37 4.16
C LEU A 102 -3.74 -7.19 2.95
N ILE A 103 -4.26 -6.83 1.78
CA ILE A 103 -3.75 -7.30 0.50
C ILE A 103 -3.47 -6.09 -0.38
N SER A 104 -2.29 -6.06 -0.99
CA SER A 104 -1.94 -5.04 -1.98
C SER A 104 -1.46 -5.71 -3.25
N LEU A 105 -2.09 -5.34 -4.37
CA LEU A 105 -1.86 -5.92 -5.69
C LEU A 105 -1.54 -4.83 -6.70
N PHE A 106 -0.62 -5.14 -7.60
CA PHE A 106 -0.12 -4.25 -8.64
C PHE A 106 -0.70 -4.60 -10.02
N GLY A 107 -0.74 -3.59 -10.87
CA GLY A 107 -1.15 -3.69 -12.26
C GLY A 107 -2.63 -3.45 -12.49
N LYS A 108 -2.95 -3.01 -13.72
CA LYS A 108 -4.31 -2.61 -14.08
C LYS A 108 -5.34 -3.74 -13.94
N LYS A 109 -4.89 -4.98 -14.09
CA LYS A 109 -5.68 -6.20 -13.94
C LYS A 109 -5.32 -7.02 -12.70
N LEU A 110 -4.58 -6.44 -11.75
CA LEU A 110 -4.10 -7.12 -10.54
C LEU A 110 -3.19 -8.32 -10.84
N SER A 111 -2.46 -8.27 -11.95
CA SER A 111 -1.66 -9.39 -12.46
C SER A 111 -0.16 -9.20 -12.31
N GLU A 112 0.30 -8.05 -11.82
CA GLU A 112 1.74 -7.74 -11.71
C GLU A 112 2.33 -8.17 -10.35
N GLY A 113 1.55 -8.89 -9.54
CA GLY A 113 1.95 -9.37 -8.23
C GLY A 113 1.59 -8.43 -7.09
N GLY A 114 2.13 -8.69 -5.91
CA GLY A 114 1.79 -7.96 -4.70
C GLY A 114 2.18 -8.71 -3.43
N PHE A 115 1.48 -8.42 -2.35
CA PHE A 115 1.61 -9.16 -1.10
C PHE A 115 0.29 -9.13 -0.33
N GLN A 116 0.10 -10.14 0.51
CA GLN A 116 -0.93 -10.15 1.53
C GLN A 116 -0.31 -10.36 2.91
N ARG A 117 -0.93 -9.80 3.93
CA ARG A 117 -0.46 -9.84 5.31
C ARG A 117 -1.64 -10.08 6.23
N VAL A 118 -1.49 -11.06 7.12
CA VAL A 118 -2.39 -11.31 8.24
C VAL A 118 -1.59 -11.11 9.51
N TRP A 119 -2.10 -10.33 10.46
CA TRP A 119 -1.42 -10.14 11.74
C TRP A 119 -2.39 -9.85 12.87
N ILE A 120 -1.99 -10.24 14.07
CA ILE A 120 -2.73 -10.04 15.30
C ILE A 120 -1.82 -9.31 16.28
N LYS A 121 -2.32 -8.22 16.83
CA LYS A 121 -1.72 -7.52 17.96
C LYS A 121 -2.51 -7.86 19.22
N TYR A 122 -1.80 -8.22 20.28
CA TYR A 122 -2.35 -8.52 21.60
C TYR A 122 -1.73 -7.59 22.64
N ASP A 123 -2.58 -6.83 23.33
CA ASP A 123 -2.15 -5.92 24.38
C ASP A 123 -2.05 -6.71 25.70
N LEU A 124 -0.80 -6.92 26.15
CA LEU A 124 -0.50 -7.71 27.37
C LEU A 124 -0.75 -6.91 28.65
N ALA A 125 -0.37 -5.64 28.60
CA ALA A 125 -0.46 -4.68 29.69
C ALA A 125 -0.32 -3.26 29.12
N ASP A 126 -0.57 -2.25 29.95
CA ASP A 126 -0.35 -0.86 29.55
C ASP A 126 1.08 -0.66 29.02
N GLY A 127 1.17 -0.19 27.78
CA GLY A 127 2.42 0.06 27.09
C GLY A 127 3.12 -1.19 26.56
N ILE A 128 2.64 -2.43 26.80
CA ILE A 128 3.27 -3.67 26.31
C ILE A 128 2.32 -4.40 25.36
N ASN A 129 2.76 -4.64 24.13
CA ASN A 129 2.01 -5.43 23.16
C ASN A 129 2.89 -6.46 22.45
N VAL A 130 2.25 -7.55 22.02
CA VAL A 130 2.85 -8.58 21.18
C VAL A 130 2.15 -8.52 19.82
N ASN A 131 2.92 -8.60 18.76
CA ASN A 131 2.42 -8.61 17.40
C ASN A 131 2.96 -9.85 16.69
N VAL A 132 2.09 -10.64 16.08
CA VAL A 132 2.44 -11.87 15.36
C VAL A 132 1.72 -11.89 14.03
N GLY A 133 2.40 -12.29 12.97
CA GLY A 133 1.75 -12.40 11.67
C GLY A 133 2.59 -13.07 10.60
N VAL A 134 2.00 -13.12 9.42
CA VAL A 134 2.56 -13.72 8.23
C VAL A 134 2.39 -12.75 7.06
N VAL A 135 3.39 -12.71 6.18
CA VAL A 135 3.35 -12.05 4.87
C VAL A 135 3.54 -13.14 3.82
N ASP A 136 2.63 -13.17 2.86
CA ASP A 136 2.69 -14.00 1.65
C ASP A 136 2.90 -13.09 0.44
N TYR A 137 3.89 -13.41 -0.38
CA TYR A 137 4.26 -12.60 -1.55
C TYR A 137 3.67 -13.20 -2.83
N ILE A 138 2.96 -12.38 -3.59
CA ILE A 138 2.20 -12.82 -4.76
C ILE A 138 3.00 -12.46 -6.02
N GLY A 139 3.37 -13.46 -6.81
CA GLY A 139 4.07 -13.27 -8.09
C GLY A 139 3.21 -12.64 -9.20
N GLY A 140 3.84 -12.25 -10.31
CA GLY A 140 3.13 -11.66 -11.46
C GLY A 140 3.94 -10.65 -12.29
N SER A 141 5.04 -10.14 -11.74
CA SER A 141 6.03 -9.33 -12.47
C SER A 141 7.44 -9.75 -12.05
N THR A 142 8.46 -9.35 -12.81
CA THR A 142 9.86 -9.70 -12.54
C THR A 142 10.28 -9.42 -11.09
N LEU A 143 9.83 -8.31 -10.51
CA LEU A 143 10.13 -7.95 -9.13
C LEU A 143 9.46 -8.91 -8.14
N PHE A 144 8.15 -9.11 -8.28
CA PHE A 144 7.40 -9.95 -7.37
C PHE A 144 7.72 -11.44 -7.51
N ASP A 145 8.06 -11.90 -8.72
CA ASP A 145 8.50 -13.26 -8.97
C ASP A 145 9.83 -13.59 -8.30
N THR A 146 10.64 -12.57 -7.98
CA THR A 146 11.89 -12.74 -7.24
C THR A 146 11.64 -13.01 -5.75
N VAL A 147 10.51 -12.55 -5.21
CA VAL A 147 10.19 -12.63 -3.76
C VAL A 147 8.99 -13.53 -3.44
N LYS A 148 8.25 -14.02 -4.44
CA LYS A 148 7.02 -14.80 -4.26
C LYS A 148 7.18 -16.08 -3.42
N ASP A 149 8.38 -16.67 -3.41
CA ASP A 149 8.68 -17.90 -2.67
C ASP A 149 9.40 -17.59 -1.34
N SER A 150 9.37 -16.33 -0.89
CA SER A 150 10.07 -15.83 0.31
C SER A 150 9.09 -15.31 1.36
N ASP A 151 8.08 -16.12 1.68
CA ASP A 151 7.10 -15.79 2.72
C ASP A 151 7.78 -15.54 4.07
N MET A 152 7.21 -14.60 4.83
CA MET A 152 7.79 -14.15 6.09
C MET A 152 6.81 -14.40 7.23
N ILE A 153 7.27 -15.13 8.25
CA ILE A 153 6.63 -15.18 9.57
C ILE A 153 7.37 -14.21 10.47
N PHE A 154 6.63 -13.36 11.19
CA PHE A 154 7.22 -12.40 12.13
C PHE A 154 6.50 -12.43 13.48
N ALA A 155 7.27 -12.10 14.51
CA ALA A 155 6.76 -11.85 15.85
C ALA A 155 7.62 -10.75 16.50
N ASP A 156 6.97 -9.79 17.14
CA ASP A 156 7.64 -8.72 17.87
C ASP A 156 6.92 -8.41 19.20
N ILE A 157 7.69 -7.87 20.15
CA ILE A 157 7.17 -7.36 21.42
C ILE A 157 7.60 -5.90 21.49
N SER A 158 6.62 -5.03 21.67
CA SER A 158 6.83 -3.58 21.72
C SER A 158 6.49 -3.04 23.10
N TYR A 159 7.36 -2.16 23.62
CA TYR A 159 7.14 -1.41 24.85
C TYR A 159 7.16 0.10 24.57
N SER A 160 6.12 0.81 25.00
CA SER A 160 5.97 2.26 24.87
C SER A 160 5.63 2.87 26.24
N PHE A 161 6.27 4.00 26.57
CA PHE A 161 6.11 4.75 27.83
C PHE A 161 5.58 6.16 27.59
#